data_AF-A0A453NHA8-F1
#
_entry.id   AF-A0A453NHA8-F1
#
_cell.length_a   1.000
_cell.length_b   1.000
_cell.length_c   1.000
_cell.angle_alpha   90.00
_cell.angle_beta   90.00
_cell.angle_gamma   90.00
#
_symmetry.space_group_name_H-M   'P 1'
#
loop_
_entity.id
_entity.type
_entity.pdbx_description
1 polymer ?
#
loop_
_entity_poly.entity_id
_entity_poly.type
_entity_poly.pdbx_seq_one_letter_code
_entity_poly.pdbx_strand_id
1 'polypeptide(L)'
;MHQQAMWKPAWLEALSTEKFFVACSFHEHAKKNEKNICCLDCCTSICPHCVSTHRVHRLLQVRRYVYHDVVRLEDLEKLIDCSGVQVICIVYTVCV
;
A
#
# COMPACT_ATOMS: atom_id res chain seq x y z
N MET A 1 32.79 -0.12 -10.71
CA MET A 1 31.96 0.22 -9.54
C MET A 1 30.63 -0.47 -9.73
N HIS A 2 30.38 -1.57 -9.02
CA HIS A 2 29.12 -2.31 -9.15
C HIS A 2 28.02 -1.54 -8.40
N GLN A 3 27.22 -0.78 -9.13
CA GLN A 3 25.96 -0.26 -8.63
C GLN A 3 25.01 -1.45 -8.54
N GLN A 4 24.91 -2.08 -7.37
CA GLN A 4 23.81 -3.00 -7.09
C GLN A 4 22.53 -2.15 -7.08
N ALA A 5 21.79 -2.18 -8.18
CA ALA A 5 20.43 -1.68 -8.19
C ALA A 5 19.65 -2.52 -7.19
N MET A 6 19.26 -1.92 -6.07
CA MET A 6 18.43 -2.57 -5.07
C MET A 6 17.11 -2.92 -5.76
N TRP A 7 16.91 -4.21 -6.04
CA TRP A 7 15.67 -4.70 -6.62
C TRP A 7 14.56 -4.53 -5.58
N LYS A 8 13.83 -3.43 -5.68
CA LYS A 8 12.63 -3.20 -4.88
C LYS A 8 11.45 -3.90 -5.54
N PRO A 9 10.68 -4.72 -4.81
CA PRO A 9 9.51 -5.35 -5.40
C PRO A 9 8.47 -4.28 -5.77
N ALA A 10 7.76 -4.48 -6.89
CA ALA A 10 6.86 -3.45 -7.45
C ALA A 10 5.76 -2.98 -6.47
N TRP A 11 5.26 -3.88 -5.62
CA TRP A 11 4.27 -3.54 -4.60
C TRP A 11 4.81 -2.53 -3.58
N LEU A 12 6.13 -2.53 -3.35
CA LEU A 12 6.78 -1.63 -2.43
C LEU A 12 6.97 -0.25 -3.01
N GLU A 13 7.34 -0.18 -4.28
CA GLU A 13 7.33 1.08 -5.04
C GLU A 13 5.92 1.67 -5.09
N ALA A 14 4.90 0.84 -5.33
CA ALA A 14 3.51 1.28 -5.34
C ALA A 14 3.09 1.89 -4.00
N LEU A 15 3.44 1.26 -2.87
CA LEU A 15 3.13 1.83 -1.55
C LEU A 15 3.76 3.21 -1.32
N SER A 16 4.93 3.48 -1.90
CA SER A 16 5.63 4.76 -1.76
C SER A 16 5.19 5.82 -2.77
N THR A 17 4.65 5.43 -3.92
CA THR A 17 4.38 6.33 -5.06
C THR A 17 2.89 6.57 -5.32
N GLU A 18 2.03 5.65 -4.91
CA GLU A 18 0.59 5.78 -5.07
C GLU A 18 0.02 6.91 -4.20
N LYS A 19 -1.01 7.58 -4.72
CA LYS A 19 -1.73 8.61 -3.98
C LYS A 19 -2.90 7.97 -3.23
N PHE A 20 -2.83 7.97 -1.90
CA PHE A 20 -3.94 7.54 -1.05
C PHE A 20 -4.81 8.73 -0.63
N PHE A 21 -6.03 8.41 -0.21
CA PHE A 21 -7.07 9.36 0.22
C PHE A 21 -7.46 10.36 -0.87
N VAL A 22 -7.38 9.93 -2.12
CA VAL A 22 -7.94 10.62 -3.29
C VAL A 22 -9.20 9.89 -3.76
N ALA A 23 -10.12 10.59 -4.42
CA ALA A 23 -11.34 10.00 -4.93
C ALA A 23 -11.04 8.92 -5.99
N CYS A 24 -11.78 7.82 -5.95
CA CYS A 24 -11.73 6.79 -6.98
C CYS A 24 -12.45 7.26 -8.25
N SER A 25 -11.74 7.22 -9.38
CA SER A 25 -12.30 7.56 -10.70
C SER A 25 -13.40 6.62 -11.17
N PHE A 26 -13.37 5.34 -10.77
CA PHE A 26 -14.39 4.35 -11.14
C PHE A 26 -15.66 4.43 -10.29
N HIS A 27 -15.58 5.02 -9.10
CA HIS A 27 -16.67 5.08 -8.12
C HIS A 27 -16.91 6.52 -7.64
N GLU A 28 -16.84 7.49 -8.53
CA GLU A 28 -16.87 8.93 -8.19
C GLU A 28 -18.12 9.34 -7.41
N HIS A 29 -19.28 8.76 -7.74
CA HIS A 29 -20.56 9.08 -7.13
C HIS A 29 -20.89 8.24 -5.88
N ALA A 30 -20.05 7.27 -5.53
CA ALA A 30 -20.29 6.41 -4.39
C ALA A 30 -19.83 7.11 -3.09
N LYS A 31 -20.61 6.96 -2.02
CA LYS A 31 -20.14 7.35 -0.68
C LYS A 31 -18.93 6.50 -0.30
N LYS A 32 -17.96 7.08 0.43
CA LYS A 32 -16.72 6.40 0.86
C LYS A 32 -15.89 5.85 -0.32
N ASN A 33 -15.73 6.63 -1.37
CA ASN A 33 -14.96 6.27 -2.57
C ASN A 33 -13.48 6.66 -2.51
N GLU A 34 -13.00 7.14 -1.36
CA GLU A 34 -11.59 7.46 -1.18
C GLU A 34 -10.73 6.20 -1.29
N LYS A 35 -9.62 6.32 -2.01
CA LYS A 35 -8.65 5.24 -2.19
C LYS A 35 -7.79 5.09 -0.94
N ASN A 36 -8.07 4.09 -0.11
CA ASN A 36 -7.36 3.85 1.14
C ASN A 36 -6.83 2.42 1.26
N ILE A 37 -6.85 1.66 0.17
CA ILE A 37 -6.36 0.28 0.11
C ILE A 37 -5.32 0.20 -1.01
N CYS A 38 -4.17 -0.39 -0.72
CA CYS A 38 -3.18 -0.76 -1.73
C CYS A 38 -3.41 -2.21 -2.16
N CYS A 39 -3.59 -2.45 -3.45
CA CYS A 39 -3.57 -3.79 -4.00
C CYS A 39 -2.13 -4.13 -4.39
N LEU A 40 -1.50 -5.06 -3.66
CA LEU A 40 -0.09 -5.39 -3.85
C LEU A 40 0.16 -6.13 -5.18
N ASP A 41 -0.85 -6.86 -5.67
CA ASP A 41 -0.72 -7.62 -6.92
C ASP A 41 -0.93 -6.73 -8.15
N CYS A 42 -1.83 -5.74 -8.05
CA CYS A 42 -2.03 -4.74 -9.09
C CYS A 42 -1.10 -3.53 -8.97
N CYS A 43 -0.35 -3.43 -7.86
CA CYS A 43 0.54 -2.30 -7.57
C CYS A 43 -0.18 -0.94 -7.68
N THR A 44 -1.40 -0.83 -7.16
CA THR A 44 -2.23 0.39 -7.29
C THR A 44 -3.12 0.65 -6.08
N SER A 45 -3.49 1.91 -5.87
CA SER A 45 -4.45 2.38 -4.88
C SER A 45 -5.90 2.20 -5.35
N ILE A 46 -6.73 1.62 -4.47
CA ILE A 46 -8.14 1.32 -4.71
C ILE A 46 -9.01 1.79 -3.54
N CYS A 47 -10.30 1.99 -3.78
CA CYS A 47 -11.29 2.29 -2.73
C CYS A 47 -12.01 1.03 -2.25
N PRO A 48 -12.80 1.10 -1.16
CA PRO A 48 -13.54 -0.06 -0.64
C PRO A 48 -14.48 -0.73 -1.64
N HIS A 49 -15.02 0.03 -2.61
CA HIS A 49 -15.92 -0.52 -3.64
C HIS A 49 -15.18 -1.40 -4.66
N CYS A 50 -13.89 -1.13 -4.90
CA CYS A 50 -13.05 -1.94 -5.79
C CYS A 50 -12.70 -3.31 -5.20
N VAL A 51 -12.87 -3.53 -3.89
CA VAL A 51 -12.45 -4.77 -3.21
C VAL A 51 -13.08 -6.02 -3.83
N SER A 52 -14.34 -5.92 -4.28
CA SER A 52 -15.03 -7.03 -4.92
C SER A 52 -14.31 -7.55 -6.18
N THR A 53 -13.78 -6.65 -7.01
CA THR A 53 -12.99 -6.95 -8.21
C THR A 53 -11.59 -7.47 -7.86
N HIS A 54 -11.07 -7.10 -6.70
CA HIS A 54 -9.74 -7.50 -6.20
C HIS A 54 -9.80 -8.57 -5.09
N ARG A 55 -10.90 -9.33 -5.00
CA ARG A 55 -11.18 -10.22 -3.86
C ARG A 55 -10.15 -11.34 -3.62
N VAL A 56 -9.40 -11.72 -4.66
CA VAL A 56 -8.35 -12.75 -4.59
C VAL A 56 -6.94 -12.15 -4.52
N HIS A 57 -6.83 -10.83 -4.50
CA HIS A 57 -5.54 -10.16 -4.41
C HIS A 57 -5.15 -9.89 -2.96
N ARG A 58 -3.87 -9.66 -2.74
CA ARG A 58 -3.34 -9.17 -1.46
C ARG A 58 -3.66 -7.68 -1.33
N LEU A 59 -4.51 -7.36 -0.37
CA LEU A 59 -5.00 -6.01 -0.12
C LEU A 59 -4.48 -5.50 1.22
N LEU A 60 -3.78 -4.37 1.19
CA LEU A 60 -3.22 -3.73 2.37
C LEU A 60 -3.96 -2.43 2.68
N GLN A 61 -4.51 -2.33 3.88
CA GLN A 61 -5.18 -1.11 4.33
C GLN A 61 -4.16 -0.03 4.66
N VAL A 62 -4.27 1.12 4.01
CA VAL A 62 -3.51 2.34 4.32
C VAL A 62 -4.34 3.22 5.24
N ARG A 63 -3.70 3.80 6.24
CA ARG A 63 -4.29 4.70 7.23
C ARG A 63 -3.53 6.01 7.22
N ARG A 64 -4.18 7.10 7.64
CA ARG A 64 -3.52 8.40 7.80
C ARG A 64 -3.26 8.66 9.26
N TYR A 65 -2.00 8.84 9.64
CA TYR A 65 -1.60 9.30 10.95
C TYR A 65 -0.95 10.67 10.82
N VAL A 66 -1.63 11.69 11.32
CA VAL A 66 -1.27 13.11 11.12
C VAL A 66 -1.12 13.42 9.62
N TYR A 67 0.10 13.55 9.11
CA TYR A 67 0.41 13.87 7.71
C TYR A 67 1.03 12.71 6.93
N HIS A 68 1.13 11.53 7.53
CA HIS A 68 1.76 10.37 6.91
C HIS A 68 0.75 9.26 6.63
N ASP A 69 0.89 8.68 5.44
CA ASP A 69 0.21 7.44 5.08
C ASP A 69 1.00 6.29 5.71
N VAL A 70 0.33 5.51 6.54
CA VAL A 70 0.92 4.44 7.36
C VAL A 70 0.17 3.14 7.17
N VAL A 71 0.90 2.04 7.29
CA VAL A 71 0.38 0.67 7.30
C VAL A 71 0.68 0.03 8.65
N ARG A 72 -0.20 -0.87 9.09
CA ARG A 72 0.04 -1.64 10.31
C ARG A 72 0.91 -2.85 9.98
N LEU A 73 1.92 -3.09 10.82
CA LEU A 73 2.80 -4.25 10.67
C LEU A 73 2.01 -5.57 10.67
N GLU A 74 1.03 -5.69 11.57
CA GLU A 74 0.13 -6.87 11.65
C GLU A 74 -0.62 -7.17 10.35
N ASP A 75 -0.94 -6.16 9.55
CA ASP A 75 -1.66 -6.35 8.29
C ASP A 75 -0.69 -6.67 7.16
N LEU A 76 0.53 -6.15 7.22
CA LEU A 76 1.59 -6.44 6.26
C LEU A 76 2.15 -7.85 6.43
N GLU A 77 2.39 -8.29 7.67
CA GLU A 77 2.92 -9.63 8.00
C GLU A 77 2.00 -10.77 7.55
N LYS A 78 0.69 -10.54 7.49
CA LYS A 78 -0.28 -11.52 6.96
C LYS A 78 -0.13 -11.74 5.45
N LEU A 79 0.52 -10.80 4.74
CA LEU A 79 0.60 -10.78 3.28
C LEU A 79 2.01 -11.08 2.77
N ILE A 80 3.04 -10.74 3.56
CA ILE A 80 4.46 -10.80 3.18
C ILE A 80 5.31 -11.18 4.40
N ASP A 81 6.35 -11.99 4.18
CA ASP A 81 7.35 -12.27 5.20
C ASP A 81 8.15 -11.00 5.54
N CYS A 82 7.95 -10.49 6.76
CA CYS A 82 8.58 -9.26 7.25
C CYS A 82 9.82 -9.53 8.11
N SER A 83 10.31 -10.77 8.18
CA SER A 83 11.46 -11.16 9.03
C SER A 83 12.74 -10.35 8.76
N GLY A 84 12.89 -9.79 7.56
CA GLY A 84 14.01 -8.90 7.18
C GLY A 84 13.71 -7.41 7.22
N VAL A 85 12.50 -6.97 7.59
CA VAL A 85 12.11 -5.55 7.59
C VAL A 85 12.54 -4.90 8.90
N GLN A 86 13.49 -3.95 8.85
CA GLN A 86 13.87 -3.17 10.05
C GLN A 86 12.73 -2.22 10.44
N VAL A 87 12.04 -2.57 11.53
CA VAL A 87 10.94 -1.77 12.10
C VAL A 87 11.53 -0.63 12.94
N ILE A 88 11.76 0.54 12.32
CA ILE A 88 11.97 1.80 13.06
C ILE A 88 10.68 2.63 12.93
N CYS A 89 10.09 2.93 14.08
CA CYS A 89 8.80 3.56 14.28
C CYS A 89 8.56 4.87 13.47
N ILE A 90 7.32 4.97 12.96
CA ILE A 90 6.53 6.15 12.54
C ILE A 90 6.41 6.46 11.04
N VAL A 91 7.33 6.04 10.17
CA VAL A 91 7.11 6.16 8.72
C VAL A 91 7.75 4.95 8.05
N TYR A 92 6.95 3.98 7.62
CA TYR A 92 7.43 2.90 6.76
C TYR A 92 7.66 3.48 5.34
N THR A 93 8.65 4.35 5.21
CA THR A 93 9.52 4.29 4.05
C THR A 93 10.22 2.95 4.18
N VAL A 94 9.85 1.97 3.36
CA VAL A 94 10.56 0.71 3.37
C VAL A 94 11.92 0.97 2.74
N CYS A 95 12.89 1.24 3.60
CA CYS A 95 14.30 1.23 3.23
C CYS A 95 14.66 -0.24 3.03
N VAL A 96 14.76 -0.65 1.77
CA VAL A 96 15.69 -1.70 1.36
C VAL A 96 17.10 -1.20 1.65
#